data_AF-A0A947B5M6-F1
#
_entry.id   AF-A0A947B5M6-F1
#
_cell.length_a   1.000
_cell.length_b   1.000
_cell.length_c   1.000
_cell.angle_alpha   90.00
_cell.angle_beta   90.00
_cell.angle_gamma   90.00
#
_symmetry.space_group_name_H-M   'P 1'
#
loop_
_entity.id
_entity.type
_entity.pdbx_description
1 polymer ?
#
loop_
_entity_poly.entity_id
_entity_poly.type
_entity_poly.pdbx_seq_one_letter_code
_entity_poly.pdbx_strand_id
1 'polypeptide(L)'
;MRARSNAIIAATLSLLFPPFGFVCGGIIGLATLKHGLTEGILITAPAMALAGIIVWFTLDTTAPVMAFAIMTGLPVLVLAATLRSTRSLATTITVAGLLGVIAIIGLHMVVDDPLAWWRNRLYEILVEQPLNQTSAIGAEITDNMEALLDTLAPMMSVLPAGVVFGSVLTLLLARWWHAVLDNPGGVGREFRSLRFDRRLAIAAAVIAGTVIFAGQTIGISNEFLQIFIVLYLFQGLAVIHGMVIAREASTGWLVSLYVLLLLVPAIVTNLLVITGFVDTWFDFRERAANRQ
;
A
#
# COMPACT_ATOMS: atom_id res chain seq x y z
N MET A 1 -7.05 28.40 11.63
CA MET A 1 -7.70 28.63 10.31
C MET A 1 -6.72 28.66 9.14
N ARG A 2 -5.70 29.53 9.13
CA ARG A 2 -4.71 29.60 8.01
C ARG A 2 -4.00 28.27 7.72
N ALA A 3 -3.51 27.58 8.75
CA ALA A 3 -2.84 26.29 8.58
C ALA A 3 -3.73 25.21 7.93
N ARG A 4 -5.01 25.14 8.32
CA ARG A 4 -5.97 24.20 7.72
C ARG A 4 -6.23 24.53 6.25
N SER A 5 -6.43 25.81 5.93
CA SER A 5 -6.60 26.26 4.54
C SER A 5 -5.41 25.88 3.67
N ASN A 6 -4.19 26.10 4.16
CA ASN A 6 -2.96 25.74 3.43
C ASN A 6 -2.84 24.23 3.24
N ALA A 7 -3.21 23.43 4.25
CA ALA A 7 -3.22 21.97 4.15
C ALA A 7 -4.24 21.48 3.11
N ILE A 8 -5.44 22.05 3.07
CA ILE A 8 -6.47 21.73 2.07
C ILE A 8 -5.97 22.05 0.66
N ILE A 9 -5.40 23.24 0.45
CA ILE A 9 -4.87 23.67 -0.85
C ILE A 9 -3.73 22.75 -1.29
N ALA A 10 -2.75 22.47 -0.40
CA ALA A 10 -1.63 21.59 -0.71
C ALA A 10 -2.11 20.17 -1.05
N ALA A 11 -3.03 19.60 -0.25
CA ALA A 11 -3.60 18.28 -0.49
C ALA A 11 -4.35 18.22 -1.83
N THR A 12 -5.10 19.27 -2.17
CA THR A 12 -5.81 19.39 -3.45
C THR A 12 -4.82 19.43 -4.61
N LEU A 13 -3.81 20.30 -4.56
CA LEU A 13 -2.83 20.45 -5.63
C LEU A 13 -2.01 19.17 -5.85
N SER A 14 -1.61 18.51 -4.77
CA SER A 14 -0.92 17.21 -4.85
C SER A 14 -1.79 16.12 -5.46
N LEU A 15 -3.10 16.13 -5.18
CA LEU A 15 -4.04 15.17 -5.75
C LEU A 15 -4.28 15.40 -7.25
N LEU A 16 -4.32 16.66 -7.69
CA LEU A 16 -4.49 17.00 -9.11
C LEU A 16 -3.30 16.58 -9.98
N PHE A 17 -2.17 16.23 -9.37
CA PHE A 17 -0.99 15.76 -10.06
C PHE A 17 -0.71 14.30 -9.68
N PRO A 18 -1.13 13.31 -10.51
CA PRO A 18 -1.17 11.90 -10.11
C PRO A 18 0.12 11.34 -9.46
N PRO A 19 1.34 11.69 -9.94
CA PRO A 19 2.57 11.28 -9.28
C PRO A 19 2.70 11.70 -7.81
N PHE A 20 2.03 12.77 -7.39
CA PHE A 20 2.09 13.33 -6.04
C PHE A 20 0.88 12.98 -5.17
N GLY A 21 0.01 12.07 -5.60
CA GLY A 21 -1.15 11.66 -4.79
C GLY A 21 -0.77 11.18 -3.38
N PHE A 22 0.38 10.51 -3.22
CA PHE A 22 0.89 10.09 -1.91
C PHE A 22 1.19 11.27 -0.96
N VAL A 23 1.49 12.46 -1.49
CA VAL A 23 1.69 13.68 -0.68
C VAL A 23 0.36 14.14 -0.08
N CYS A 24 -0.74 14.07 -0.84
CA CYS A 24 -2.09 14.34 -0.34
C CYS A 24 -2.43 13.37 0.82
N GLY A 25 -2.21 12.07 0.63
CA GLY A 25 -2.39 11.07 1.69
C GLY A 25 -1.49 11.35 2.91
N GLY A 26 -0.24 11.75 2.69
CA GLY A 26 0.68 12.14 3.75
C GLY A 26 0.17 13.31 4.58
N ILE A 27 -0.42 14.33 3.94
CA ILE A 27 -0.98 15.52 4.62
C ILE A 27 -2.18 15.11 5.47
N ILE A 28 -3.06 14.28 4.92
CA ILE A 28 -4.22 13.70 5.62
C ILE A 28 -3.76 12.90 6.84
N GLY A 29 -2.78 12.02 6.66
CA GLY A 29 -2.21 11.21 7.73
C GLY A 29 -1.55 12.08 8.81
N LEU A 30 -0.78 13.10 8.44
CA LEU A 30 -0.10 14.00 9.36
C LEU A 30 -1.10 14.79 10.22
N ALA A 31 -2.13 15.36 9.58
CA ALA A 31 -3.17 16.08 10.29
C ALA A 31 -3.92 15.17 11.28
N THR A 32 -4.22 13.94 10.85
CA THR A 32 -4.87 12.93 11.69
C THR A 32 -3.99 12.53 12.88
N LEU A 33 -2.70 12.30 12.65
CA LEU A 33 -1.74 11.94 13.68
C LEU A 33 -1.53 13.07 14.69
N LYS A 34 -1.50 14.34 14.25
CA LYS A 34 -1.21 15.49 15.12
C LYS A 34 -2.45 15.97 15.86
N HIS A 35 -3.56 16.11 15.17
CA HIS A 35 -4.76 16.78 15.68
C HIS A 35 -6.00 15.88 15.81
N GLY A 36 -5.89 14.60 15.43
CA GLY A 36 -6.97 13.62 15.56
C GLY A 36 -7.82 13.47 14.30
N LEU A 37 -8.71 12.46 14.32
CA LEU A 37 -9.52 12.05 13.17
C LEU A 37 -10.37 13.19 12.60
N THR A 38 -10.97 14.01 13.47
CA THR A 38 -11.82 15.13 13.05
C THR A 38 -11.06 16.10 12.15
N GLU A 39 -9.83 16.49 12.50
CA GLU A 39 -9.03 17.38 11.66
C GLU A 39 -8.60 16.70 10.35
N GLY A 40 -8.30 15.40 10.38
CA GLY A 40 -8.06 14.61 9.18
C GLY A 40 -9.23 14.66 8.21
N ILE A 41 -10.45 14.47 8.70
CA ILE A 41 -11.69 14.57 7.90
C ILE A 41 -11.91 15.98 7.37
N LEU A 42 -11.70 17.01 8.21
CA LEU A 42 -11.85 18.42 7.85
C LEU A 42 -10.84 18.89 6.79
N ILE A 43 -9.75 18.16 6.57
CA ILE A 43 -8.82 18.41 5.47
C ILE A 43 -9.17 17.53 4.26
N THR A 44 -9.47 16.26 4.49
CA THR A 44 -9.76 15.28 3.43
C THR A 44 -11.01 15.66 2.65
N ALA A 45 -12.14 15.90 3.31
CA ALA A 45 -13.41 16.13 2.62
C ALA A 45 -13.39 17.39 1.72
N PRO A 46 -12.90 18.56 2.18
CA PRO A 46 -12.79 19.73 1.31
C PRO A 46 -11.76 19.56 0.19
N ALA A 47 -10.63 18.88 0.44
CA ALA A 47 -9.63 18.64 -0.60
C ALA A 47 -10.17 17.72 -1.70
N MET A 48 -10.89 16.65 -1.34
CA MET A 48 -11.56 15.78 -2.31
C MET A 48 -12.65 16.50 -3.07
N ALA A 49 -13.47 17.32 -2.40
CA ALA A 49 -14.52 18.08 -3.06
C ALA A 49 -13.94 19.08 -4.07
N LEU A 50 -12.91 19.84 -3.68
CA LEU A 50 -12.26 20.80 -4.57
C LEU A 50 -11.57 20.13 -5.75
N ALA A 51 -10.81 19.04 -5.51
CA ALA A 51 -10.20 18.28 -6.58
C ALA A 51 -11.26 17.66 -7.51
N GLY A 52 -12.34 17.11 -6.94
CA GLY A 52 -13.45 16.53 -7.69
C GLY A 52 -14.14 17.54 -8.61
N ILE A 53 -14.39 18.76 -8.12
CA ILE A 53 -14.93 19.86 -8.93
C ILE A 53 -13.98 20.17 -10.08
N ILE A 54 -12.68 20.35 -9.80
CA ILE A 54 -11.68 20.71 -10.83
C ILE A 54 -11.58 19.61 -11.89
N VAL A 55 -11.47 18.35 -11.47
CA VAL A 55 -11.34 17.20 -12.39
C VAL A 55 -12.62 16.99 -13.20
N TRP A 56 -13.79 17.19 -12.60
CA TRP A 56 -15.04 17.14 -13.33
C TRP A 56 -15.10 18.23 -14.42
N PHE A 57 -14.73 19.47 -14.10
CA PHE A 57 -14.71 20.54 -15.10
C PHE A 57 -13.69 20.32 -16.23
N THR A 58 -12.58 19.61 -15.97
CA THR A 58 -11.52 19.41 -16.97
C THR A 58 -11.65 18.12 -17.76
N LEU A 59 -12.12 17.04 -17.15
CA LEU A 59 -12.17 15.69 -17.72
C LEU A 59 -13.58 15.10 -17.84
N ASP A 60 -14.62 15.86 -17.46
CA ASP A 60 -16.03 15.41 -17.42
C ASP A 60 -16.25 14.12 -16.60
N THR A 61 -15.41 13.90 -15.59
CA THR A 61 -15.48 12.73 -14.71
C THR A 61 -14.92 13.04 -13.33
N THR A 62 -15.41 12.34 -12.30
CA THR A 62 -14.85 12.39 -10.94
C THR A 62 -14.13 11.09 -10.55
N ALA A 63 -14.09 10.11 -11.45
CA ALA A 63 -13.59 8.77 -11.17
C ALA A 63 -12.16 8.73 -10.61
N PRO A 64 -11.18 9.50 -11.10
CA PRO A 64 -9.82 9.49 -10.54
C PRO A 64 -9.77 9.97 -9.08
N VAL A 65 -10.55 11.00 -8.75
CA VAL A 65 -10.63 11.56 -7.38
C VAL A 65 -11.31 10.57 -6.44
N MET A 66 -12.39 9.92 -6.90
CA MET A 66 -13.07 8.87 -6.14
C MET A 66 -12.17 7.65 -5.92
N ALA A 67 -11.44 7.22 -6.96
CA ALA A 67 -10.46 6.14 -6.84
C ALA A 67 -9.38 6.48 -5.81
N PHE A 68 -8.82 7.70 -5.85
CA PHE A 68 -7.87 8.14 -4.83
C PHE A 68 -8.48 8.15 -3.42
N ALA A 69 -9.69 8.69 -3.27
CA ALA A 69 -10.36 8.76 -1.98
C ALA A 69 -10.55 7.37 -1.37
N ILE A 70 -10.94 6.38 -2.18
CA ILE A 70 -11.18 5.00 -1.73
C ILE A 70 -9.87 4.23 -1.51
N MET A 71 -8.90 4.37 -2.42
CA MET A 71 -7.69 3.55 -2.44
C MET A 71 -6.55 4.12 -1.60
N THR A 72 -6.54 5.43 -1.32
CA THR A 72 -5.45 6.07 -0.57
C THR A 72 -5.99 6.93 0.57
N GLY A 73 -6.95 7.82 0.30
CA GLY A 73 -7.46 8.77 1.29
C GLY A 73 -8.06 8.09 2.53
N LEU A 74 -9.08 7.26 2.33
CA LEU A 74 -9.77 6.53 3.39
C LEU A 74 -8.86 5.54 4.14
N PRO A 75 -8.06 4.68 3.46
CA PRO A 75 -7.12 3.81 4.15
C PRO A 75 -6.15 4.59 5.02
N VAL A 76 -5.50 5.64 4.50
CA VAL A 76 -4.53 6.43 5.28
C VAL A 76 -5.19 7.12 6.47
N LEU A 77 -6.42 7.63 6.33
CA LEU A 77 -7.18 8.21 7.43
C LEU A 77 -7.43 7.18 8.55
N VAL A 78 -7.89 5.98 8.19
CA VAL A 78 -8.13 4.86 9.13
C VAL A 78 -6.82 4.43 9.79
N LEU A 79 -5.75 4.27 9.02
CA LEU A 79 -4.45 3.86 9.53
C LEU A 79 -3.84 4.90 10.47
N ALA A 80 -3.94 6.19 10.14
CA ALA A 80 -3.45 7.25 11.00
C ALA A 80 -4.23 7.35 12.31
N ALA A 81 -5.57 7.19 12.27
CA ALA A 81 -6.40 7.12 13.46
C ALA A 81 -6.09 5.88 14.32
N THR A 82 -5.84 4.73 13.69
CA THR A 82 -5.42 3.49 14.35
C THR A 82 -4.07 3.67 15.03
N LEU A 83 -3.07 4.23 14.34
CA LEU A 83 -1.75 4.46 14.91
C LEU A 83 -1.80 5.45 16.07
N ARG A 84 -2.62 6.50 15.97
CA ARG A 84 -2.79 7.49 17.03
C ARG A 84 -3.41 6.89 18.30
N SER A 85 -4.42 6.03 18.14
CA SER A 85 -5.15 5.44 19.27
C SER A 85 -4.39 4.28 19.93
N THR A 86 -3.79 3.40 19.13
CA THR A 86 -3.10 2.18 19.62
C THR A 86 -1.63 2.40 19.94
N ARG A 87 -0.99 3.42 19.33
CA ARG A 87 0.47 3.64 19.34
C ARG A 87 1.27 2.40 18.91
N SER A 88 0.67 1.50 18.13
CA SER A 88 1.27 0.25 17.70
C SER A 88 1.33 0.17 16.19
N LEU A 89 2.54 0.24 15.62
CA LEU A 89 2.74 0.09 14.19
C LEU A 89 2.32 -1.30 13.69
N ALA A 90 2.56 -2.34 14.50
CA ALA A 90 2.12 -3.70 14.21
C ALA A 90 0.60 -3.78 14.04
N THR A 91 -0.16 -3.23 15.00
CA THR A 91 -1.62 -3.19 14.94
C THR A 91 -2.09 -2.43 13.70
N THR A 92 -1.48 -1.26 13.42
CA THR A 92 -1.85 -0.45 12.26
C THR A 92 -1.60 -1.19 10.94
N ILE A 93 -0.46 -1.84 10.75
CA ILE A 93 -0.18 -2.59 9.52
C ILE A 93 -1.10 -3.83 9.41
N THR A 94 -1.44 -4.48 10.53
CA THR A 94 -2.47 -5.54 10.53
C THR A 94 -3.84 -5.01 10.09
N VAL A 95 -4.26 -3.82 10.56
CA VAL A 95 -5.49 -3.15 10.09
C VAL A 95 -5.41 -2.83 8.60
N ALA A 96 -4.26 -2.42 8.08
CA ALA A 96 -4.07 -2.23 6.63
C ALA A 96 -4.35 -3.53 5.86
N GLY A 97 -3.81 -4.65 6.33
CA GLY A 97 -4.09 -5.97 5.76
C GLY A 97 -5.57 -6.35 5.81
N LEU A 98 -6.24 -6.09 6.93
CA LEU A 98 -7.69 -6.34 7.08
C LEU A 98 -8.52 -5.50 6.09
N LEU A 99 -8.17 -4.23 5.87
CA LEU A 99 -8.83 -3.40 4.86
C LEU A 99 -8.66 -3.99 3.45
N GLY A 100 -7.46 -4.51 3.13
CA GLY A 100 -7.22 -5.21 1.87
C GLY A 100 -8.06 -6.48 1.71
N VAL A 101 -8.16 -7.29 2.77
CA VAL A 101 -9.02 -8.48 2.79
C VAL A 101 -10.50 -8.12 2.59
N ILE A 102 -10.98 -7.08 3.26
CA ILE A 102 -12.36 -6.58 3.09
C ILE A 102 -12.60 -6.12 1.65
N ALA A 103 -11.64 -5.43 1.05
CA ALA A 103 -11.73 -4.98 -0.34
C ALA A 103 -11.81 -6.16 -1.33
N ILE A 104 -10.99 -7.19 -1.12
CA ILE A 104 -11.03 -8.43 -1.92
C ILE A 104 -12.40 -9.11 -1.79
N ILE A 105 -12.87 -9.34 -0.56
CA ILE A 105 -14.17 -9.98 -0.32
C ILE A 105 -15.29 -9.16 -0.97
N GLY A 106 -15.29 -7.84 -0.79
CA GLY A 106 -16.27 -6.96 -1.39
C GLY A 106 -16.27 -7.02 -2.93
N LEU A 107 -15.10 -7.14 -3.56
CA LEU A 107 -14.99 -7.30 -5.01
C LEU A 107 -15.62 -8.61 -5.47
N HIS A 108 -15.26 -9.75 -4.86
CA HIS A 108 -15.81 -11.07 -5.20
C HIS A 108 -17.30 -11.24 -4.83
N MET A 109 -17.85 -10.37 -3.96
CA MET A 109 -19.29 -10.34 -3.66
C MET A 109 -20.11 -9.58 -4.71
N VAL A 110 -19.50 -8.62 -5.40
CA VAL A 110 -20.17 -7.75 -6.38
C VAL A 110 -19.88 -8.20 -7.81
N VAL A 111 -18.75 -8.87 -8.03
CA VAL A 111 -18.25 -9.27 -9.35
C VAL A 111 -18.01 -10.77 -9.36
N ASP A 112 -18.77 -11.49 -10.19
CA ASP A 112 -18.72 -12.96 -10.28
C ASP A 112 -17.37 -13.48 -10.82
N ASP A 113 -16.81 -12.81 -11.84
CA ASP A 113 -15.49 -13.08 -12.40
C ASP A 113 -14.63 -11.79 -12.39
N PRO A 114 -13.87 -11.56 -11.31
CA PRO A 114 -13.02 -10.37 -11.20
C PRO A 114 -11.95 -10.28 -12.29
N LEU A 115 -11.43 -11.41 -12.78
CA LEU A 115 -10.40 -11.41 -13.80
C LEU A 115 -10.97 -10.93 -15.13
N ALA A 116 -12.10 -11.50 -15.55
CA ALA A 116 -12.80 -11.06 -16.77
C ALA A 116 -13.26 -9.60 -16.64
N TRP A 117 -13.74 -9.20 -15.47
CA TRP A 117 -14.13 -7.81 -15.21
C TRP A 117 -12.97 -6.83 -15.38
N TRP A 118 -11.80 -7.14 -14.80
CA TRP A 118 -10.61 -6.32 -14.98
C TRP A 118 -10.15 -6.28 -16.44
N ARG A 119 -10.18 -7.42 -17.14
CA ARG A 119 -9.84 -7.49 -18.56
C ARG A 119 -10.75 -6.57 -19.40
N ASN A 120 -12.06 -6.62 -19.16
CA ASN A 120 -13.02 -5.75 -19.84
C ASN A 120 -12.80 -4.27 -19.52
N ARG A 121 -12.53 -3.93 -18.26
CA ARG A 121 -12.23 -2.54 -17.89
C ARG A 121 -10.95 -2.01 -18.52
N LEU A 122 -9.91 -2.83 -18.59
CA LEU A 122 -8.67 -2.47 -19.27
C LEU A 122 -8.91 -2.32 -20.78
N TYR A 123 -9.75 -3.17 -21.39
CA TYR A 123 -10.12 -3.04 -22.79
C TYR A 123 -10.84 -1.69 -23.07
N GLU A 124 -11.84 -1.34 -22.27
CA GLU A 124 -12.54 -0.06 -22.40
C GLU A 124 -11.58 1.15 -22.32
N ILE A 125 -10.64 1.11 -21.37
CA ILE A 125 -9.71 2.23 -21.11
C ILE A 125 -8.59 2.30 -22.15
N LEU A 126 -8.00 1.16 -22.52
CA LEU A 126 -6.81 1.10 -23.37
C LEU A 126 -7.13 0.96 -24.86
N VAL A 127 -8.34 0.52 -25.21
CA VAL A 127 -8.73 0.22 -26.59
C VAL A 127 -9.88 1.12 -27.04
N GLU A 128 -11.03 1.05 -26.40
CA GLU A 128 -12.23 1.77 -26.88
C GLU A 128 -12.07 3.29 -26.78
N GLN A 129 -11.57 3.81 -25.65
CA GLN A 129 -11.39 5.25 -25.48
C GLN A 129 -10.40 5.86 -26.49
N PRO A 130 -9.21 5.29 -26.72
CA PRO A 130 -8.29 5.78 -27.76
C PRO A 130 -8.83 5.64 -29.19
N LEU A 131 -9.54 4.55 -29.51
CA LEU A 131 -10.12 4.34 -30.84
C LEU A 131 -11.18 5.39 -31.20
N ASN A 132 -11.99 5.79 -30.22
CA ASN A 132 -12.97 6.86 -30.41
C ASN A 132 -12.33 8.25 -30.63
N GLN A 133 -11.05 8.41 -30.28
CA GLN A 133 -10.29 9.66 -30.44
C GLN A 133 -9.40 9.66 -31.70
N THR A 134 -9.01 8.48 -32.20
CA THR A 134 -8.09 8.35 -33.34
C THR A 134 -8.54 7.24 -34.29
N SER A 135 -9.08 7.59 -35.45
CA SER A 135 -9.65 6.66 -36.45
C SER A 135 -8.64 5.75 -37.17
N ALA A 136 -7.41 5.64 -36.68
CA ALA A 136 -6.29 5.02 -37.39
C ALA A 136 -5.53 4.05 -36.49
N ILE A 137 -6.18 2.94 -36.13
CA ILE A 137 -5.50 1.79 -35.52
C ILE A 137 -5.86 0.58 -36.37
N GLY A 138 -4.87 0.06 -37.10
CA GLY A 138 -5.03 -1.11 -37.97
C GLY A 138 -5.10 -2.43 -37.19
N ALA A 139 -5.61 -3.48 -37.83
CA ALA A 139 -5.85 -4.80 -37.23
C ALA A 139 -4.64 -5.39 -36.47
N GLU A 140 -3.41 -5.11 -36.90
CA GLU A 140 -2.15 -5.59 -36.27
C GLU A 140 -1.90 -5.02 -34.86
N ILE A 141 -2.52 -3.89 -34.51
CA ILE A 141 -2.44 -3.32 -33.16
C ILE A 141 -3.40 -4.06 -32.20
N THR A 142 -4.48 -4.65 -32.71
CA THR A 142 -5.51 -5.34 -31.91
C THR A 142 -4.96 -6.62 -31.27
N ASP A 143 -4.23 -7.45 -32.04
CA ASP A 143 -3.64 -8.70 -31.53
C ASP A 143 -2.58 -8.45 -30.45
N ASN A 144 -1.74 -7.42 -30.66
CA ASN A 144 -0.77 -6.98 -29.65
C ASN A 144 -1.46 -6.43 -28.38
N MET A 145 -2.67 -5.88 -28.53
CA MET A 145 -3.46 -5.35 -27.42
C MET A 145 -4.11 -6.46 -26.60
N GLU A 146 -4.59 -7.54 -27.22
CA GLU A 146 -5.14 -8.69 -26.48
C GLU A 146 -4.08 -9.34 -25.59
N ALA A 147 -2.86 -9.54 -26.10
CA ALA A 147 -1.75 -10.05 -25.31
C ALA A 147 -1.37 -9.14 -24.14
N LEU A 148 -1.45 -7.81 -24.33
CA LEU A 148 -1.25 -6.84 -23.26
C LEU A 148 -2.33 -6.96 -22.18
N LEU A 149 -3.61 -7.09 -22.58
CA LEU A 149 -4.73 -7.25 -21.65
C LEU A 149 -4.62 -8.53 -20.83
N ASP A 150 -4.24 -9.64 -21.45
CA ASP A 150 -4.05 -10.92 -20.77
C ASP A 150 -2.86 -10.89 -19.80
N THR A 151 -1.90 -9.98 -20.02
CA THR A 151 -0.80 -9.73 -19.08
C THR A 151 -1.21 -8.80 -17.93
N LEU A 152 -1.98 -7.74 -18.21
CA LEU A 152 -2.34 -6.71 -17.23
C LEU A 152 -3.50 -7.12 -16.32
N ALA A 153 -4.49 -7.86 -16.82
CA ALA A 153 -5.67 -8.24 -16.04
C ALA A 153 -5.30 -9.06 -14.78
N PRO A 154 -4.41 -10.07 -14.83
CA PRO A 154 -3.93 -10.75 -13.64
C PRO A 154 -3.17 -9.83 -12.67
N MET A 155 -2.52 -8.77 -13.15
CA MET A 155 -1.86 -7.81 -12.25
C MET A 155 -2.87 -7.00 -11.43
N MET A 156 -4.08 -6.80 -11.97
CA MET A 156 -5.16 -6.08 -11.27
C MET A 156 -5.75 -6.90 -10.12
N SER A 157 -5.67 -8.24 -10.14
CA SER A 157 -6.08 -9.03 -8.97
C SER A 157 -5.18 -8.78 -7.75
N VAL A 158 -3.96 -8.29 -7.96
CA VAL A 158 -3.01 -7.91 -6.89
C VAL A 158 -3.22 -6.47 -6.42
N LEU A 159 -4.09 -5.70 -7.07
CA LEU A 159 -4.34 -4.28 -6.78
C LEU A 159 -4.64 -4.01 -5.29
N PRO A 160 -5.46 -4.81 -4.57
CA PRO A 160 -5.70 -4.60 -3.15
C PRO A 160 -4.42 -4.69 -2.31
N ALA A 161 -3.49 -5.60 -2.62
CA ALA A 161 -2.19 -5.68 -1.96
C ALA A 161 -1.31 -4.47 -2.26
N GLY A 162 -1.33 -3.99 -3.51
CA GLY A 162 -0.68 -2.74 -3.90
C GLY A 162 -1.22 -1.52 -3.14
N VAL A 163 -2.54 -1.47 -2.94
CA VAL A 163 -3.21 -0.43 -2.13
C VAL A 163 -2.77 -0.51 -0.66
N VAL A 164 -2.71 -1.71 -0.07
CA VAL A 164 -2.19 -1.89 1.30
C VAL A 164 -0.74 -1.42 1.40
N PHE A 165 0.11 -1.82 0.47
CA PHE A 165 1.52 -1.41 0.41
C PHE A 165 1.66 0.11 0.33
N GLY A 166 0.97 0.74 -0.64
CA GLY A 166 1.00 2.20 -0.83
C GLY A 166 0.43 2.98 0.37
N SER A 167 -0.62 2.46 1.01
CA SER A 167 -1.21 3.06 2.21
C SER A 167 -0.26 3.01 3.40
N VAL A 168 0.45 1.89 3.60
CA VAL A 168 1.46 1.77 4.65
C VAL A 168 2.63 2.72 4.38
N LEU A 169 3.14 2.82 3.14
CA LEU A 169 4.19 3.77 2.80
C LEU A 169 3.76 5.23 3.03
N THR A 170 2.53 5.57 2.64
CA THR A 170 1.97 6.91 2.83
C THR A 170 1.76 7.24 4.31
N LEU A 171 1.32 6.27 5.11
CA LEU A 171 1.28 6.41 6.57
C LEU A 171 2.66 6.64 7.16
N LEU A 172 3.67 5.86 6.74
CA LEU A 172 5.04 6.01 7.22
C LEU A 172 5.61 7.39 6.84
N LEU A 173 5.28 7.92 5.67
CA LEU A 173 5.59 9.29 5.26
C LEU A 173 4.95 10.32 6.21
N ALA A 174 3.65 10.20 6.46
CA ALA A 174 2.94 11.06 7.42
C ALA A 174 3.57 10.99 8.83
N ARG A 175 3.90 9.78 9.28
CA ARG A 175 4.54 9.52 10.56
C ARG A 175 5.95 10.09 10.63
N TRP A 176 6.69 10.07 9.52
CA TRP A 176 8.00 10.69 9.39
C TRP A 176 7.92 12.21 9.46
N TRP A 177 7.01 12.86 8.73
CA TRP A 177 6.79 14.31 8.88
C TRP A 177 6.42 14.68 10.32
N HIS A 178 5.56 13.89 10.97
CA HIS A 178 5.22 14.10 12.38
C HIS A 178 6.46 13.95 13.29
N ALA A 179 7.32 12.97 13.05
CA ALA A 179 8.54 12.76 13.82
C ALA A 179 9.57 13.89 13.60
N VAL A 180 9.75 14.39 12.38
CA VAL A 180 10.66 15.51 12.10
C VAL A 180 10.27 16.75 12.91
N LEU A 181 8.97 17.01 13.07
CA LEU A 181 8.47 18.17 13.79
C LEU A 181 8.49 17.98 15.31
N ASP A 182 8.05 16.82 15.79
CA ASP A 182 7.68 16.65 17.21
C ASP A 182 8.45 15.51 17.93
N ASN A 183 9.13 14.59 17.22
CA ASN A 183 9.88 13.47 17.83
C ASN A 183 10.98 12.89 16.91
N PRO A 184 12.13 13.58 16.75
CA PRO A 184 13.18 13.18 15.82
C PRO A 184 13.68 11.74 16.07
N GLY A 185 13.78 10.94 15.01
CA GLY A 185 14.23 9.55 15.07
C GLY A 185 13.20 8.54 15.62
N GLY A 186 12.00 8.99 16.04
CA GLY A 186 10.94 8.12 16.56
C GLY A 186 10.51 7.02 15.59
N VAL A 187 10.34 7.35 14.31
CA VAL A 187 9.94 6.38 13.26
C VAL A 187 10.89 5.21 13.16
N GLY A 188 12.20 5.46 13.25
CA GLY A 188 13.19 4.39 13.17
C GLY A 188 13.04 3.39 14.31
N ARG A 189 12.83 3.86 15.54
CA ARG A 189 12.62 2.99 16.71
C ARG A 189 11.33 2.18 16.57
N GLU A 190 10.23 2.84 16.20
CA GLU A 190 8.92 2.20 15.98
C GLU A 190 9.00 1.14 14.89
N PHE A 191 9.59 1.46 13.73
CA PHE A 191 9.74 0.53 12.62
C PHE A 191 10.57 -0.69 13.02
N ARG A 192 11.73 -0.51 13.66
CA ARG A 192 12.56 -1.63 14.14
C ARG A 192 11.93 -2.46 15.24
N SER A 193 10.90 -1.95 15.92
CA SER A 193 10.11 -2.69 16.91
C SER A 193 8.90 -3.42 16.31
N LEU A 194 8.65 -3.29 15.00
CA LEU A 194 7.55 -3.96 14.31
C LEU A 194 7.64 -5.48 14.51
N ARG A 195 6.59 -6.06 15.07
CA ARG A 195 6.45 -7.50 15.26
C ARG A 195 4.98 -7.86 15.26
N PHE A 196 4.57 -8.76 14.37
CA PHE A 196 3.20 -9.26 14.34
C PHE A 196 2.96 -10.36 15.37
N ASP A 197 1.70 -10.48 15.77
CA ASP A 197 1.21 -11.56 16.61
C ASP A 197 1.28 -12.92 15.87
N ARG A 198 1.52 -13.99 16.62
CA ARG A 198 1.58 -15.36 16.11
C ARG A 198 0.29 -15.79 15.40
N ARG A 199 -0.87 -15.27 15.79
CA ARG A 199 -2.16 -15.54 15.14
C ARG A 199 -2.16 -15.11 13.66
N LEU A 200 -1.55 -13.96 13.35
CA LEU A 200 -1.43 -13.50 11.97
C LEU A 200 -0.54 -14.43 11.15
N ALA A 201 0.52 -14.95 11.76
CA ALA A 201 1.46 -15.86 11.12
C ALA A 201 0.84 -17.25 10.85
N ILE A 202 -0.01 -17.72 11.76
CA ILE A 202 -0.80 -18.94 11.53
C ILE A 202 -1.77 -18.73 10.36
N ALA A 203 -2.48 -17.59 10.31
CA ALA A 203 -3.37 -17.28 9.19
C ALA A 203 -2.61 -17.24 7.85
N ALA A 204 -1.45 -16.58 7.81
CA ALA A 204 -0.59 -16.57 6.63
C ALA A 204 -0.14 -17.98 6.21
N ALA A 205 0.25 -18.83 7.16
CA ALA A 205 0.66 -20.21 6.88
C ALA A 205 -0.47 -21.06 6.30
N VAL A 206 -1.69 -20.91 6.83
CA VAL A 206 -2.88 -21.62 6.33
C VAL A 206 -3.18 -21.18 4.89
N ILE A 207 -3.20 -19.88 4.62
CA ILE A 207 -3.48 -19.36 3.27
C ILE A 207 -2.39 -19.76 2.28
N ALA A 208 -1.10 -19.66 2.66
CA ALA A 208 0.00 -20.11 1.83
C ALA A 208 -0.08 -21.62 1.53
N GLY A 209 -0.40 -22.44 2.54
CA GLY A 209 -0.62 -23.87 2.37
C GLY A 209 -1.75 -24.15 1.38
N THR A 210 -2.90 -23.48 1.52
CA THR A 210 -4.02 -23.62 0.59
C THR A 210 -3.61 -23.32 -0.86
N VAL A 211 -2.89 -22.22 -1.10
CA VAL A 211 -2.40 -21.85 -2.44
C VAL A 211 -1.46 -22.92 -3.01
N ILE A 212 -0.50 -23.39 -2.21
CA ILE A 212 0.49 -24.38 -2.65
C ILE A 212 -0.17 -25.74 -2.95
N PHE A 213 -1.02 -26.25 -2.05
CA PHE A 213 -1.62 -27.57 -2.19
C PHE A 213 -2.78 -27.61 -3.19
N ALA A 214 -3.53 -26.52 -3.35
CA ALA A 214 -4.56 -26.43 -4.39
C ALA A 214 -3.95 -26.24 -5.79
N GLY A 215 -2.67 -25.88 -5.90
CA GLY A 215 -2.01 -25.57 -7.17
C GLY A 215 -2.60 -24.34 -7.86
N GLN A 216 -3.32 -23.48 -7.13
CA GLN A 216 -4.02 -22.33 -7.68
C GLN A 216 -3.16 -21.07 -7.54
N THR A 217 -2.64 -20.58 -8.66
CA THR A 217 -1.91 -19.30 -8.75
C THR A 217 -2.84 -18.11 -8.98
N ILE A 218 -4.12 -18.35 -9.26
CA ILE A 218 -5.16 -17.35 -9.51
C ILE A 218 -6.35 -17.66 -8.60
N GLY A 219 -6.99 -16.62 -8.06
CA GLY A 219 -8.17 -16.70 -7.21
C GLY A 219 -7.96 -16.10 -5.82
N ILE A 220 -9.05 -16.05 -5.05
CA ILE A 220 -9.15 -15.30 -3.79
C ILE A 220 -8.09 -15.70 -2.75
N SER A 221 -7.72 -16.98 -2.68
CA SER A 221 -6.64 -17.46 -1.78
C SER A 221 -5.29 -16.85 -2.12
N ASN A 222 -4.96 -16.74 -3.43
CA ASN A 222 -3.73 -16.09 -3.86
C ASN A 222 -3.78 -14.57 -3.59
N GLU A 223 -4.92 -13.92 -3.80
CA GLU A 223 -5.10 -12.49 -3.49
C GLU A 223 -4.88 -12.21 -1.99
N PHE A 224 -5.40 -13.06 -1.11
CA PHE A 224 -5.12 -12.98 0.32
C PHE A 224 -3.63 -13.23 0.63
N LEU A 225 -2.99 -14.18 -0.05
CA LEU A 225 -1.56 -14.42 0.10
C LEU A 225 -0.73 -13.17 -0.24
N GLN A 226 -1.12 -12.42 -1.29
CA GLN A 226 -0.45 -11.17 -1.64
C GLN A 226 -0.53 -10.11 -0.53
N ILE A 227 -1.64 -10.05 0.22
CA ILE A 227 -1.73 -9.20 1.42
C ILE A 227 -0.67 -9.62 2.44
N PHE A 228 -0.59 -10.91 2.78
CA PHE A 228 0.39 -11.40 3.76
C PHE A 228 1.84 -11.16 3.33
N ILE A 229 2.14 -11.33 2.04
CA ILE A 229 3.45 -10.99 1.46
C ILE A 229 3.80 -9.53 1.77
N VAL A 230 2.88 -8.60 1.55
CA VAL A 230 3.10 -7.18 1.86
C VAL A 230 3.34 -6.95 3.35
N LEU A 231 2.55 -7.57 4.25
CA LEU A 231 2.74 -7.40 5.69
C LEU A 231 4.12 -7.90 6.12
N TYR A 232 4.47 -9.13 5.73
CA TYR A 232 5.73 -9.76 6.14
C TYR A 232 6.97 -9.18 5.43
N LEU A 233 6.81 -8.55 4.28
CA LEU A 233 7.86 -7.71 3.69
C LEU A 233 8.24 -6.56 4.64
N PHE A 234 7.27 -5.84 5.21
CA PHE A 234 7.56 -4.78 6.18
C PHE A 234 8.20 -5.32 7.46
N GLN A 235 7.75 -6.47 7.99
CA GLN A 235 8.41 -7.08 9.15
C GLN A 235 9.84 -7.54 8.81
N GLY A 236 10.07 -8.13 7.64
CA GLY A 236 11.40 -8.51 7.18
C GLY A 236 12.35 -7.30 7.09
N LEU A 237 11.89 -6.20 6.49
CA LEU A 237 12.64 -4.95 6.46
C LEU A 237 12.94 -4.44 7.87
N ALA A 238 11.95 -4.46 8.78
CA ALA A 238 12.15 -4.06 10.17
C ALA A 238 13.20 -4.91 10.89
N VAL A 239 13.22 -6.23 10.65
CA VAL A 239 14.23 -7.15 11.20
C VAL A 239 15.62 -6.79 10.71
N ILE A 240 15.83 -6.57 9.41
CA ILE A 240 17.14 -6.20 8.87
C ILE A 240 17.60 -4.84 9.43
N HIS A 241 16.72 -3.84 9.47
CA HIS A 241 17.05 -2.54 10.08
C HIS A 241 17.37 -2.66 11.58
N GLY A 242 16.68 -3.55 12.30
CA GLY A 242 16.95 -3.86 13.70
C GLY A 242 18.31 -4.53 13.88
N MET A 243 18.62 -5.51 13.04
CA MET A 243 19.86 -6.28 13.09
C MET A 243 21.10 -5.43 12.80
N VAL A 244 21.01 -4.52 11.81
CA VAL A 244 22.13 -3.62 11.48
C VAL A 244 22.51 -2.77 12.68
N ILE A 245 21.54 -2.25 13.43
CA ILE A 245 21.81 -1.47 14.64
C ILE A 245 22.27 -2.35 15.80
N ALA A 246 21.60 -3.48 16.04
CA ALA A 246 21.93 -4.38 17.14
C ALA A 246 23.35 -4.96 17.02
N ARG A 247 23.87 -5.13 15.80
CA ARG A 247 25.23 -5.63 15.54
C ARG A 247 26.26 -4.53 15.26
N GLU A 248 25.88 -3.25 15.41
CA GLU A 248 26.73 -2.11 15.04
C GLU A 248 27.31 -2.22 13.61
N ALA A 249 26.55 -2.82 12.70
CA ALA A 249 26.98 -3.04 11.33
C ALA A 249 26.94 -1.73 10.53
N SER A 250 27.76 -1.65 9.48
CA SER A 250 27.81 -0.47 8.63
C SER A 250 26.49 -0.24 7.87
N THR A 251 26.15 1.03 7.64
CA THR A 251 24.98 1.44 6.83
C THR A 251 25.05 0.88 5.40
N GLY A 252 26.24 0.49 4.92
CA GLY A 252 26.44 -0.15 3.63
C GLY A 252 25.57 -1.40 3.42
N TRP A 253 25.28 -2.15 4.49
CA TRP A 253 24.37 -3.30 4.40
C TRP A 253 22.95 -2.92 4.00
N LEU A 254 22.44 -1.79 4.49
CA LEU A 254 21.12 -1.28 4.10
C LEU A 254 21.15 -0.75 2.66
N VAL A 255 22.23 -0.08 2.25
CA VAL A 255 22.42 0.36 0.86
C VAL A 255 22.38 -0.85 -0.08
N SER A 256 23.14 -1.91 0.22
CA SER A 256 23.13 -3.15 -0.55
C SER A 256 21.76 -3.81 -0.58
N LEU A 257 21.05 -3.86 0.55
CA LEU A 257 19.68 -4.39 0.61
C LEU A 257 18.76 -3.69 -0.40
N TYR A 258 18.73 -2.35 -0.40
CA TYR A 258 17.86 -1.59 -1.29
C TYR A 258 18.29 -1.63 -2.75
N VAL A 259 19.61 -1.64 -3.03
CA VAL A 259 20.13 -1.85 -4.40
C VAL A 259 19.73 -3.23 -4.92
N LEU A 260 19.87 -4.28 -4.10
CA LEU A 260 19.45 -5.63 -4.50
C LEU A 260 17.94 -5.74 -4.62
N LEU A 261 17.17 -5.05 -3.78
CA LEU A 261 15.71 -4.99 -3.91
C LEU A 261 15.30 -4.35 -5.24
N LEU A 262 16.08 -3.40 -5.77
CA LEU A 262 15.86 -2.81 -7.09
C LEU A 262 16.30 -3.75 -8.24
N LEU A 263 17.46 -4.41 -8.11
CA LEU A 263 18.03 -5.23 -9.19
C LEU A 263 17.38 -6.62 -9.32
N VAL A 264 17.02 -7.25 -8.19
CA VAL A 264 16.46 -8.60 -8.11
C VAL A 264 15.28 -8.65 -7.12
N PRO A 265 14.21 -7.88 -7.38
CA PRO A 265 13.10 -7.66 -6.43
C PRO A 265 12.43 -8.96 -5.99
N ALA A 266 12.20 -9.91 -6.90
CA ALA A 266 11.50 -11.16 -6.61
C ALA A 266 12.24 -11.99 -5.54
N ILE A 267 13.56 -12.17 -5.70
CA ILE A 267 14.38 -12.98 -4.79
C ILE A 267 14.46 -12.28 -3.42
N VAL A 268 14.79 -10.98 -3.41
CA VAL A 268 15.00 -10.24 -2.16
C VAL A 268 13.70 -10.10 -1.38
N THR A 269 12.57 -9.85 -2.07
CA THR A 269 11.24 -9.80 -1.43
C THR A 269 10.91 -11.14 -0.78
N ASN A 270 11.11 -12.27 -1.48
CA ASN A 270 10.85 -13.59 -0.90
C ASN A 270 11.70 -13.85 0.35
N LEU A 271 12.99 -13.50 0.30
CA LEU A 271 13.89 -13.63 1.46
C LEU A 271 13.43 -12.75 2.64
N LEU A 272 12.99 -11.52 2.37
CA LEU A 272 12.47 -10.61 3.39
C LEU A 272 11.16 -11.13 4.00
N VAL A 273 10.24 -11.63 3.18
CA VAL A 273 8.96 -12.20 3.62
C VAL A 273 9.21 -13.41 4.51
N ILE A 274 10.08 -14.33 4.11
CA ILE A 274 10.46 -15.50 4.92
C ILE A 274 11.11 -15.04 6.22
N THR A 275 12.04 -14.08 6.17
CA THR A 275 12.71 -13.55 7.36
C THR A 275 11.71 -12.94 8.34
N GLY A 276 10.80 -12.10 7.84
CA GLY A 276 9.76 -11.47 8.64
C GLY A 276 8.79 -12.49 9.23
N PHE A 277 8.40 -13.49 8.46
CA PHE A 277 7.52 -14.57 8.92
C PHE A 277 8.17 -15.38 10.05
N VAL A 278 9.40 -15.86 9.84
CA VAL A 278 10.13 -16.67 10.83
C VAL A 278 10.43 -15.88 12.11
N ASP A 279 10.71 -14.57 12.00
CA ASP A 279 10.95 -13.70 13.16
C ASP A 279 9.79 -13.68 14.16
N THR A 280 8.55 -13.90 13.72
CA THR A 280 7.39 -13.97 14.63
C THR A 280 7.55 -15.03 15.72
N TRP A 281 8.16 -16.18 15.41
CA TRP A 281 8.40 -17.26 16.38
C TRP A 281 9.78 -17.21 17.01
N PHE A 282 10.80 -16.83 16.25
CA PHE A 282 12.17 -16.98 16.68
C PHE A 282 12.78 -15.71 17.28
N ASP A 283 12.18 -14.53 17.15
CA ASP A 283 12.76 -13.27 17.66
C ASP A 283 14.26 -13.15 17.39
N PHE A 284 14.61 -12.88 16.12
CA PHE A 284 16.02 -12.78 15.74
C PHE A 284 16.72 -11.60 16.42
N ARG A 285 15.96 -10.57 16.81
CA ARG A 285 16.47 -9.32 17.39
C ARG A 285 16.92 -9.51 18.83
N GLU A 286 16.10 -10.16 19.67
CA GLU A 286 16.47 -10.47 21.06
C GLU A 286 17.73 -11.34 21.12
N ARG A 287 17.83 -12.35 20.27
CA ARG A 287 19.01 -13.23 20.23
C ARG A 287 20.28 -12.54 19.73
N ALA A 288 20.15 -11.52 18.88
CA ALA A 288 21.29 -10.75 18.41
C ALA A 288 21.82 -9.82 19.50
N ALA A 289 20.93 -9.21 20.28
CA ALA A 289 21.30 -8.36 21.41
C ALA A 289 21.94 -9.16 22.56
N ASN A 290 21.46 -10.37 22.83
CA ASN A 290 21.96 -11.23 23.92
C ASN A 290 23.27 -11.98 23.62
N ARG A 291 23.88 -11.78 22.43
CA ARG A 291 25.17 -12.37 22.05
C ARG A 291 26.35 -11.41 22.17
N GLN A 292 26.11 -10.23 22.73
CA GLN A 292 27.12 -9.26 23.19
C GLN A 292 27.34 -9.44 24.69
#